data_AF-A0A0G2FJG8-F1
#
_entry.id   AF-A0A0G2FJG8-F1
#
_cell.length_a   1.000
_cell.length_b   1.000
_cell.length_c   1.000
_cell.angle_alpha   90.00
_cell.angle_beta   90.00
_cell.angle_gamma   90.00
#
_symmetry.space_group_name_H-M   'P 1'
#
loop_
_entity.id
_entity.type
_entity.pdbx_description
1 polymer ?
#
loop_
_entity_poly.entity_id
_entity_poly.type
_entity_poly.pdbx_seq_one_letter_code
_entity_poly.pdbx_strand_id
1 'polypeptide(L)'
;MHIQIWHQPQPDERRPRQMPPVPKKAPARPTTDNTHRRQQLQQLQLQRQQQQQQAQQQAQQQQEQQQHQHQHAVPSPLKPQLHSRKCHHTYNATRHLPQAVWIRSVRLSKENPSAVVYEVVLCYNHNRACTVNRTWEDFQKLKSGLGSWRNAPTFSSPKDIDGLQGFLCEAISKKGREVAMEFFLRRRMDDCGGA
;
A
#
# COMPACT_ATOMS: atom_id res chain seq x y z
N MET A 1 -14.71 3.33 -20.59
CA MET A 1 -15.33 3.70 -19.29
C MET A 1 -16.53 2.81 -19.07
N HIS A 2 -16.48 1.91 -18.10
CA HIS A 2 -17.54 0.94 -17.83
C HIS A 2 -18.28 1.42 -16.57
N ILE A 3 -19.54 1.82 -16.71
CA ILE A 3 -20.36 2.35 -15.61
C ILE A 3 -21.13 1.17 -15.03
N GLN A 4 -20.75 0.70 -13.84
CA GLN A 4 -21.52 -0.28 -13.08
C GLN A 4 -22.62 0.45 -12.30
N ILE A 5 -23.87 0.22 -12.70
CA ILE A 5 -25.07 0.74 -12.02
C ILE A 5 -25.48 -0.27 -10.95
N TRP A 6 -25.39 0.13 -9.68
CA TRP A 6 -25.88 -0.64 -8.55
C TRP A 6 -27.41 -0.52 -8.46
N HIS A 7 -28.13 -1.64 -8.57
CA HIS A 7 -29.56 -1.72 -8.31
C HIS A 7 -29.83 -1.81 -6.80
N GLN A 8 -30.66 -0.90 -6.31
CA GLN A 8 -31.13 -0.84 -4.93
C GLN A 8 -32.46 -1.59 -4.81
N PRO A 9 -32.59 -2.64 -3.97
CA PRO A 9 -33.84 -3.37 -3.83
C PRO A 9 -34.87 -2.52 -3.08
N GLN A 10 -36.10 -2.49 -3.62
CA GLN A 10 -37.27 -1.85 -3.01
C GLN A 10 -37.71 -2.62 -1.74
N PRO A 11 -38.18 -1.92 -0.69
CA PRO A 11 -38.71 -2.55 0.50
C PRO A 11 -40.10 -3.13 0.26
N ASP A 12 -40.21 -4.43 0.56
CA ASP A 12 -41.39 -5.26 0.40
C ASP A 12 -42.58 -4.79 1.28
N GLU A 13 -43.78 -4.94 0.74
CA GLU A 13 -45.04 -4.41 1.25
C GLU A 13 -45.43 -5.00 2.62
N ARG A 14 -45.98 -4.12 3.46
CA ARG A 14 -46.54 -4.46 4.77
C ARG A 14 -47.72 -5.43 4.62
N ARG A 15 -47.52 -6.69 4.98
CA ARG A 15 -48.63 -7.64 5.22
C ARG A 15 -49.46 -7.22 6.45
N PRO A 16 -50.80 -7.30 6.38
CA PRO A 16 -51.67 -7.06 7.53
C PRO A 16 -51.52 -8.16 8.59
N ARG A 17 -51.47 -7.75 9.86
CA ARG A 17 -51.47 -8.64 11.02
C ARG A 17 -52.81 -9.38 11.11
N GLN A 18 -52.81 -10.69 10.90
CA GLN A 18 -53.91 -11.55 11.36
C GLN A 18 -53.87 -11.61 12.89
N MET A 19 -55.01 -11.32 13.52
CA MET A 19 -55.18 -11.52 14.96
C MET A 19 -55.37 -13.00 15.27
N PRO A 20 -54.72 -13.54 16.31
CA PRO A 20 -54.92 -14.93 16.71
C PRO A 20 -56.31 -15.13 17.34
N PRO A 21 -56.92 -16.32 17.14
CA PRO A 21 -58.20 -16.65 17.75
C PRO A 21 -58.09 -16.81 19.28
N VAL A 22 -59.15 -16.39 19.96
CA VAL A 22 -59.33 -16.45 21.41
C VAL A 22 -59.30 -17.91 21.90
N PRO A 23 -58.43 -18.27 22.87
CA PRO A 23 -58.34 -19.64 23.35
C PRO A 23 -59.53 -19.99 24.27
N LYS A 24 -60.21 -21.09 23.95
CA LYS A 24 -61.22 -21.72 24.80
C LYS A 24 -60.55 -22.34 26.04
N LYS A 25 -61.20 -22.13 27.17
CA LYS A 25 -60.81 -22.52 28.54
C LYS A 25 -60.59 -24.04 28.64
N ALA A 26 -59.34 -24.45 28.84
CA ALA A 26 -58.95 -25.85 29.07
C ALA A 26 -58.89 -26.16 30.58
N PRO A 27 -59.14 -27.42 30.98
CA PRO A 27 -59.16 -27.83 32.38
C PRO A 27 -57.77 -27.81 33.02
N ALA A 28 -57.73 -27.45 34.31
CA ALA A 28 -56.53 -27.33 35.12
C ALA A 28 -55.72 -28.63 35.15
N ARG A 29 -54.51 -28.59 34.59
CA ARG A 29 -53.52 -29.68 34.66
C ARG A 29 -52.75 -29.65 35.98
N PRO A 30 -52.30 -30.81 36.50
CA PRO A 30 -51.65 -30.93 37.79
C PRO A 30 -50.27 -30.26 37.84
N THR A 31 -50.03 -29.54 38.92
CA THR A 31 -48.91 -28.61 39.17
C THR A 31 -47.59 -29.27 39.57
N THR A 32 -47.24 -30.44 39.02
CA THR A 32 -45.96 -31.13 39.34
C THR A 32 -44.79 -30.77 38.41
N ASP A 33 -45.05 -30.01 37.34
CA ASP A 33 -44.08 -29.67 36.27
C ASP A 33 -43.15 -28.48 36.60
N ASN A 34 -43.45 -27.72 37.68
CA ASN A 34 -42.75 -26.45 37.93
C ASN A 34 -41.32 -26.65 38.48
N THR A 35 -41.10 -27.72 39.27
CA THR A 35 -39.80 -28.01 39.88
C THR A 35 -38.77 -28.45 38.83
N HIS A 36 -39.17 -29.31 37.90
CA HIS A 36 -38.29 -29.79 36.83
C HIS A 36 -37.91 -28.66 35.87
N ARG A 37 -38.90 -27.83 35.49
CA ARG A 37 -38.65 -26.65 34.64
C ARG A 37 -37.71 -25.63 35.31
N ARG A 38 -37.83 -25.42 36.62
CA ARG A 38 -36.90 -24.57 37.39
C ARG A 38 -35.47 -25.13 37.39
N GLN A 39 -35.30 -26.43 37.61
CA GLN A 39 -33.98 -27.05 37.53
C GLN A 39 -33.37 -26.94 36.13
N GLN A 40 -34.17 -27.15 35.08
CA GLN A 40 -33.69 -27.03 33.71
C GLN A 40 -33.25 -25.61 33.36
N LEU A 41 -34.01 -24.60 33.79
CA LEU A 41 -33.64 -23.19 33.60
C LEU A 41 -32.36 -22.82 34.36
N GLN A 42 -32.19 -23.33 35.58
CA GLN A 42 -30.99 -23.10 36.38
C GLN A 42 -29.76 -23.73 35.72
N GLN A 43 -29.90 -24.94 35.15
CA GLN A 43 -28.82 -25.62 34.43
C GLN A 43 -28.43 -24.88 33.15
N LEU A 44 -29.42 -24.37 32.40
CA LEU A 44 -29.18 -23.56 31.19
C LEU A 44 -28.46 -22.24 31.52
N GLN A 45 -28.81 -21.61 32.64
CA GLN A 45 -28.17 -20.37 33.08
C GLN A 45 -26.70 -20.60 33.44
N LEU A 46 -26.38 -21.71 34.12
CA LEU A 46 -25.01 -22.10 34.44
C LEU A 46 -24.20 -22.33 33.16
N GLN A 47 -24.79 -23.00 32.17
CA GLN A 47 -24.14 -23.27 30.89
C GLN A 47 -23.81 -21.98 30.12
N ARG A 48 -24.72 -20.99 30.08
CA ARG A 48 -24.43 -19.67 29.47
C ARG A 48 -23.29 -18.94 30.17
N GLN A 49 -23.24 -19.01 31.51
CA GLN A 49 -22.21 -18.32 32.28
C GLN A 49 -20.81 -18.92 32.00
N GLN A 50 -20.72 -20.24 31.89
CA GLN A 50 -19.47 -20.93 31.55
C GLN A 50 -19.01 -20.58 30.12
N GLN A 51 -19.94 -20.51 29.16
CA GLN A 51 -19.64 -20.14 27.78
C GLN A 51 -19.13 -18.68 27.65
N GLN A 52 -19.66 -17.75 28.47
CA GLN A 52 -19.18 -16.36 28.49
C GLN A 52 -17.75 -16.24 29.04
N GLN A 53 -17.39 -17.01 30.07
CA GLN A 53 -16.02 -17.00 30.59
C GLN A 53 -15.02 -17.54 29.56
N GLN A 54 -15.39 -18.59 28.83
CA GLN A 54 -14.53 -19.16 27.80
C GLN A 54 -14.32 -18.20 26.61
N ALA A 55 -15.35 -17.47 26.21
CA ALA A 55 -15.26 -16.44 25.18
C ALA A 55 -14.36 -15.26 25.60
N GLN A 56 -14.42 -14.83 26.87
CA GLN A 56 -13.54 -13.77 27.38
C GLN A 56 -12.07 -14.20 27.38
N GLN A 57 -11.76 -15.45 27.77
CA GLN A 57 -10.39 -15.96 27.73
C GLN A 57 -9.83 -16.04 26.29
N GLN A 58 -10.65 -16.47 25.33
CA GLN A 58 -10.23 -16.48 23.91
C GLN A 58 -9.99 -15.06 23.37
N ALA A 59 -10.84 -14.09 23.72
CA ALA A 59 -10.64 -12.70 23.31
C ALA A 59 -9.34 -12.11 23.87
N GLN A 60 -9.00 -12.42 25.13
CA GLN A 60 -7.75 -11.97 25.74
C GLN A 60 -6.52 -12.57 25.05
N GLN A 61 -6.51 -13.87 24.73
CA GLN A 61 -5.40 -14.50 24.01
C GLN A 61 -5.20 -13.93 22.59
N GLN A 62 -6.28 -13.60 21.87
CA GLN A 62 -6.16 -12.94 20.56
C GLN A 62 -5.57 -11.53 20.67
N GLN A 63 -5.89 -10.81 21.74
CA GLN A 63 -5.37 -9.46 21.96
C GLN A 63 -3.87 -9.47 22.29
N GLU A 64 -3.40 -10.47 23.05
CA GLU A 64 -1.97 -10.64 23.35
C GLU A 64 -1.16 -11.06 22.10
N GLN A 65 -1.72 -11.86 21.18
CA GLN A 65 -1.05 -12.18 19.92
C GLN A 65 -0.92 -10.97 18.99
N GLN A 66 -1.92 -10.06 18.95
CA GLN A 66 -1.83 -8.85 18.12
C GLN A 66 -0.82 -7.83 18.67
N GLN A 67 -0.60 -7.77 20.00
CA GLN A 67 0.41 -6.88 20.58
C GLN A 67 1.85 -7.36 20.33
N HIS A 68 2.11 -8.67 20.33
CA HIS A 68 3.46 -9.19 20.03
C HIS A 68 3.87 -9.02 18.56
N GLN A 69 2.92 -8.88 17.63
CA GLN A 69 3.25 -8.62 16.22
C GLN A 69 3.67 -7.17 15.95
N HIS A 70 3.43 -6.22 16.88
CA HIS A 70 3.79 -4.81 16.70
C HIS A 70 5.18 -4.44 17.22
N GLN A 71 5.88 -5.30 17.95
CA GLN A 71 7.18 -4.94 18.55
C GLN A 71 8.42 -5.32 17.71
N HIS A 72 8.25 -6.00 16.57
CA HIS A 72 9.38 -6.32 15.66
C HIS A 72 9.17 -5.85 14.22
N ALA A 73 8.20 -4.97 13.96
CA ALA A 73 8.11 -4.31 12.68
C ALA A 73 9.21 -3.24 12.58
N VAL A 74 10.37 -3.64 12.05
CA VAL A 74 11.28 -2.72 11.35
C VAL A 74 10.39 -1.84 10.47
N PRO A 75 10.45 -0.51 10.55
CA PRO A 75 9.53 0.36 9.84
C PRO A 75 9.59 0.03 8.35
N SER A 76 8.57 -0.68 7.85
CA SER A 76 8.42 -0.91 6.43
C SER A 76 8.40 0.47 5.79
N PRO A 77 9.31 0.76 4.84
CA PRO A 77 9.36 2.07 4.22
C PRO A 77 7.98 2.36 3.66
N LEU A 78 7.34 3.39 4.23
CA LEU A 78 5.99 3.80 3.88
C LEU A 78 5.94 3.94 2.35
N LYS A 79 4.94 3.31 1.75
CA LYS A 79 4.74 3.31 0.30
C LYS A 79 4.87 4.76 -0.19
N PRO A 80 5.82 5.07 -1.09
CA PRO A 80 6.12 6.45 -1.40
C PRO A 80 4.87 7.19 -1.88
N GLN A 81 4.62 8.37 -1.33
CA GLN A 81 3.46 9.18 -1.67
C GLN A 81 3.64 9.69 -3.11
N LEU A 82 2.92 9.10 -4.06
CA LEU A 82 2.96 9.51 -5.46
C LEU A 82 2.34 10.92 -5.57
N HIS A 83 3.15 11.94 -5.87
CA HIS A 83 2.64 13.31 -6.01
C HIS A 83 2.04 13.53 -7.40
N SER A 84 0.93 14.27 -7.44
CA SER A 84 0.25 14.65 -8.68
C SER A 84 1.00 15.73 -9.45
N ARG A 85 0.63 15.90 -10.73
CA ARG A 85 1.20 16.85 -11.69
C ARG A 85 1.23 18.31 -11.20
N LYS A 86 0.45 18.64 -10.17
CA LYS A 86 0.34 19.99 -9.60
C LYS A 86 1.52 20.41 -8.71
N CYS A 87 2.37 19.47 -8.29
CA CYS A 87 3.50 19.74 -7.39
C CYS A 87 4.88 19.78 -8.08
N HIS A 88 4.93 19.95 -9.42
CA HIS A 88 6.19 19.89 -10.17
C HIS A 88 7.24 20.91 -9.71
N HIS A 89 6.79 22.12 -9.35
CA HIS A 89 7.69 23.20 -8.93
C HIS A 89 8.44 22.84 -7.65
N THR A 90 7.86 22.00 -6.79
CA THR A 90 8.47 21.56 -5.54
C THR A 90 9.68 20.65 -5.78
N TYR A 91 9.69 19.85 -6.85
CA TYR A 91 10.74 18.86 -7.11
C TYR A 91 11.95 19.41 -7.87
N ASN A 92 11.75 20.39 -8.73
CA ASN A 92 12.86 21.03 -9.46
C ASN A 92 13.62 22.07 -8.62
N ALA A 93 13.16 22.34 -7.39
CA ALA A 93 13.76 23.29 -6.46
C ALA A 93 14.26 22.65 -5.15
N THR A 94 14.11 21.33 -4.97
CA THR A 94 14.71 20.67 -3.81
C THR A 94 16.23 20.70 -3.97
N ARG A 95 16.91 21.56 -3.22
CA ARG A 95 18.37 21.59 -3.02
C ARG A 95 18.92 20.31 -2.36
N HIS A 96 18.11 19.26 -2.29
CA HIS A 96 18.39 18.01 -1.61
C HIS A 96 18.52 16.91 -2.65
N LEU A 97 19.56 16.11 -2.49
CA LEU A 97 19.76 14.90 -3.27
C LEU A 97 18.77 13.83 -2.81
N PRO A 98 18.37 12.91 -3.70
CA PRO A 98 17.63 11.72 -3.29
C PRO A 98 18.47 10.89 -2.32
N GLN A 99 17.82 10.32 -1.30
CA GLN A 99 18.43 9.41 -0.33
C GLN A 99 18.65 8.02 -0.91
N ALA A 100 17.76 7.60 -1.81
CA ALA A 100 17.83 6.31 -2.48
C ALA A 100 17.42 6.47 -3.94
N VAL A 101 18.01 5.63 -4.78
CA VAL A 101 17.74 5.57 -6.21
C VAL A 101 17.73 4.12 -6.67
N TRP A 102 16.84 3.79 -7.60
CA TRP A 102 16.84 2.50 -8.28
C TRP A 102 16.20 2.60 -9.65
N ILE A 103 16.57 1.67 -10.53
CA ILE A 103 15.98 1.54 -11.86
C ILE A 103 14.84 0.53 -11.75
N ARG A 104 13.60 1.00 -11.88
CA ARG A 104 12.41 0.15 -11.71
C ARG A 104 12.14 -0.72 -12.94
N SER A 105 12.22 -0.12 -14.12
CA SER A 105 11.89 -0.82 -15.36
C SER A 105 12.69 -0.27 -16.54
N VAL A 106 12.77 -1.09 -17.58
CA VAL A 106 13.46 -0.81 -18.84
C VAL A 106 12.44 -1.03 -19.94
N ARG A 107 12.26 -0.05 -20.82
CA ARG A 107 11.26 -0.09 -21.89
C ARG A 107 11.87 0.48 -23.17
N LEU A 108 11.34 0.09 -24.32
CA LEU A 108 11.67 0.74 -25.59
C LEU A 108 10.90 2.07 -25.69
N SER A 109 11.53 3.10 -26.23
CA SER A 109 10.85 4.38 -26.48
C SER A 109 9.76 4.20 -27.52
N LYS A 110 8.60 4.81 -27.27
CA LYS A 110 7.48 4.83 -28.22
C LYS A 110 7.80 5.66 -29.47
N GLU A 111 8.59 6.71 -29.30
CA GLU A 111 8.98 7.63 -30.37
C GLU A 111 10.14 7.07 -31.21
N ASN A 112 11.05 6.33 -30.57
CA ASN A 112 12.18 5.70 -31.22
C ASN A 112 12.33 4.25 -30.72
N PRO A 113 11.84 3.24 -31.46
CA PRO A 113 11.86 1.85 -31.04
C PRO A 113 13.25 1.28 -30.77
N SER A 114 14.30 1.91 -31.30
CA SER A 114 15.69 1.53 -31.09
C SER A 114 16.27 2.08 -29.78
N ALA A 115 15.63 3.09 -29.17
CA ALA A 115 16.10 3.73 -27.96
C ALA A 115 15.55 3.03 -26.70
N VAL A 116 16.43 2.77 -25.74
CA VAL A 116 16.09 2.19 -24.43
C VAL A 116 15.84 3.32 -23.43
N VAL A 117 14.71 3.24 -22.71
CA VAL A 117 14.28 4.18 -21.68
C VAL A 117 14.21 3.46 -20.34
N TYR A 118 14.88 4.05 -19.35
CA TYR A 118 14.96 3.60 -17.97
C TYR A 118 14.00 4.41 -17.10
N GLU A 119 13.14 3.71 -16.37
CA GLU A 119 12.28 4.29 -15.34
C GLU A 119 13.08 4.37 -14.02
N VAL A 120 13.63 5.55 -13.72
CA VAL A 120 14.46 5.79 -12.53
C VAL A 120 13.59 6.35 -11.42
N VAL A 121 13.60 5.71 -10.26
CA VAL A 121 12.87 6.14 -9.07
C VAL A 121 13.83 6.84 -8.12
N LEU A 122 13.48 8.07 -7.77
CA LEU A 122 14.21 8.94 -6.85
C LEU A 122 13.42 9.05 -5.55
N CYS A 123 14.00 8.66 -4.42
CA CYS A 123 13.38 8.77 -3.10
C CYS A 123 14.04 9.87 -2.27
N TYR A 124 13.22 10.77 -1.75
CA TYR A 124 13.61 11.89 -0.91
C TYR A 124 13.03 11.74 0.49
N ASN A 125 13.49 12.61 1.40
CA ASN A 125 12.89 12.76 2.74
C ASN A 125 11.36 12.93 2.68
N HIS A 126 10.70 12.54 3.77
CA HIS A 126 9.23 12.61 3.93
C HIS A 126 8.46 11.73 2.95
N ASN A 127 8.99 10.54 2.61
CA ASN A 127 8.37 9.54 1.74
C ASN A 127 7.98 10.07 0.35
N ARG A 128 8.69 11.09 -0.14
CA ARG A 128 8.47 11.63 -1.47
C ARG A 128 9.25 10.80 -2.47
N ALA A 129 8.56 10.16 -3.40
CA ALA A 129 9.20 9.57 -4.56
C ALA A 129 8.82 10.30 -5.84
N CYS A 130 9.81 10.41 -6.72
CA CYS A 130 9.66 10.95 -8.06
C CYS A 130 10.19 9.91 -9.05
N THR A 131 9.47 9.67 -10.13
CA THR A 131 9.95 8.84 -11.24
C THR A 131 10.40 9.74 -12.39
N VAL A 132 11.60 9.54 -12.90
CA VAL A 132 12.13 10.21 -14.11
C VAL A 132 12.49 9.17 -15.16
N ASN A 133 12.35 9.52 -16.44
CA ASN A 133 12.70 8.63 -17.54
C ASN A 133 14.01 9.08 -18.16
N ARG A 134 14.97 8.17 -18.30
CA ARG A 134 16.29 8.49 -18.87
C ARG A 134 16.62 7.52 -19.97
N THR A 135 17.31 7.99 -20.99
CA THR A 135 17.81 7.09 -22.05
C THR A 135 19.21 6.61 -21.73
N TRP A 136 19.70 5.65 -22.51
CA TRP A 136 21.09 5.21 -22.42
C TRP A 136 22.08 6.36 -22.63
N GLU A 137 21.79 7.23 -23.60
CA GLU A 137 22.59 8.41 -23.92
C GLU A 137 22.62 9.40 -22.75
N ASP A 138 21.54 9.51 -21.97
CA ASP A 138 21.52 10.34 -20.75
C ASP A 138 22.54 9.83 -19.71
N PHE A 139 22.66 8.51 -19.53
CA PHE A 139 23.67 7.92 -18.65
C PHE A 139 25.10 8.13 -19.17
N GLN A 140 25.30 8.02 -20.48
CA GLN A 140 26.61 8.31 -21.09
C GLN A 140 26.99 9.78 -20.92
N LYS A 141 26.05 10.71 -21.13
CA LYS A 141 26.23 12.15 -20.89
C LYS A 141 26.49 12.47 -19.42
N LEU A 142 25.80 11.80 -18.50
CA LEU A 142 26.09 11.93 -17.08
C LEU A 142 27.52 11.48 -16.79
N LYS A 143 27.92 10.29 -17.26
CA LYS A 143 29.26 9.75 -17.05
C LYS A 143 30.36 10.68 -17.57
N SER A 144 30.21 11.26 -18.76
CA SER A 144 31.16 12.23 -19.29
C SER A 144 31.12 13.58 -18.55
N GLY A 145 29.93 14.02 -18.12
CA GLY A 145 29.72 15.27 -17.39
C GLY A 145 30.25 15.27 -15.95
N LEU A 146 30.48 14.10 -15.33
CA LEU A 146 31.06 13.99 -13.99
C LEU A 146 32.60 14.16 -13.97
N GLY A 147 33.22 14.38 -15.14
CA GLY A 147 34.66 14.63 -15.27
C GLY A 147 35.52 13.40 -14.94
N SER A 148 36.77 13.64 -14.52
CA SER A 148 37.73 12.58 -14.19
C SER A 148 37.40 11.92 -12.84
N TRP A 149 36.49 10.95 -12.87
CA TRP A 149 36.14 10.16 -11.69
C TRP A 149 36.91 8.83 -11.66
N ARG A 150 37.97 8.79 -10.85
CA ARG A 150 38.76 7.57 -10.60
C ARG A 150 37.89 6.50 -9.94
N ASN A 151 37.95 5.29 -10.46
CA ASN A 151 37.20 4.12 -9.98
C ASN A 151 35.67 4.31 -10.03
N ALA A 152 35.17 5.09 -11.00
CA ALA A 152 33.72 5.15 -11.23
C ALA A 152 33.20 3.76 -11.62
N PRO A 153 32.05 3.31 -11.09
CA PRO A 153 31.44 2.07 -11.52
C PRO A 153 31.24 2.07 -13.04
N THR A 154 31.67 0.99 -13.67
CA THR A 154 31.61 0.83 -15.12
C THR A 154 30.33 0.11 -15.50
N PHE A 155 29.61 0.69 -16.44
CA PHE A 155 28.53 0.05 -17.15
C PHE A 155 28.87 0.06 -18.64
N SER A 156 28.60 -1.05 -19.33
CA SER A 156 29.12 -1.30 -20.69
C SER A 156 28.04 -1.44 -21.74
N SER A 157 26.81 -1.75 -21.32
CA SER A 157 25.71 -2.10 -22.21
C SER A 157 24.39 -1.50 -21.70
N PRO A 158 23.45 -1.15 -22.60
CA PRO A 158 22.10 -0.77 -22.22
C PRO A 158 21.35 -1.83 -21.40
N LYS A 159 21.80 -3.09 -21.43
CA LYS A 159 21.21 -4.20 -20.68
C LYS A 159 21.80 -4.37 -19.28
N ASP A 160 22.86 -3.63 -18.95
CA ASP A 160 23.59 -3.72 -17.69
C ASP A 160 22.92 -2.84 -16.61
N ILE A 161 21.76 -3.30 -16.14
CA ILE A 161 20.92 -2.52 -15.21
C ILE A 161 21.58 -2.40 -13.84
N ASP A 162 22.21 -3.47 -13.37
CA ASP A 162 22.92 -3.46 -12.09
C ASP A 162 24.12 -2.52 -12.12
N GLY A 163 24.90 -2.51 -13.21
CA GLY A 163 25.99 -1.57 -13.40
C GLY A 163 25.51 -0.12 -13.46
N LEU A 164 24.41 0.15 -14.17
CA LEU A 164 23.79 1.48 -14.23
C LEU A 164 23.29 1.96 -12.86
N GLN A 165 22.62 1.07 -12.11
CA GLN A 165 22.11 1.39 -10.77
C GLN A 165 23.27 1.62 -9.79
N GLY A 166 24.29 0.75 -9.79
CA GLY A 166 25.49 0.90 -8.98
C GLY A 166 26.22 2.22 -9.26
N PHE A 167 26.41 2.54 -10.54
CA PHE A 167 26.94 3.82 -10.97
C PHE A 167 26.15 5.00 -10.42
N LEU A 168 24.81 4.96 -10.56
CA LEU A 168 23.96 6.07 -10.13
C LEU A 168 23.95 6.25 -8.61
N CYS A 169 23.89 5.17 -7.84
CA CYS A 169 24.00 5.20 -6.38
C CYS A 169 25.32 5.84 -5.92
N GLU A 170 26.44 5.42 -6.52
CA GLU A 170 27.74 6.01 -6.21
C GLU A 170 27.87 7.46 -6.66
N ALA A 171 27.35 7.79 -7.84
CA ALA A 171 27.43 9.12 -8.41
C ALA A 171 26.66 10.12 -7.55
N ILE A 172 25.47 9.75 -7.04
CA ILE A 172 24.70 10.61 -6.13
C ILE A 172 25.48 10.82 -4.83
N SER A 173 26.09 9.77 -4.28
CA SER A 173 26.82 9.81 -3.02
C SER A 173 28.10 10.64 -3.10
N LYS A 174 28.88 10.49 -4.17
CA LYS A 174 30.22 11.10 -4.32
C LYS A 174 30.22 12.39 -5.12
N LYS A 175 29.30 12.51 -6.08
CA LYS A 175 29.24 13.56 -7.11
C LYS A 175 27.87 14.24 -7.21
N GLY A 176 27.04 14.12 -6.17
CA GLY A 176 25.69 14.64 -6.17
C GLY A 176 25.56 16.13 -6.48
N ARG A 177 26.56 16.94 -6.12
CA ARG A 177 26.55 18.41 -6.29
C ARG A 177 27.06 18.89 -7.64
N GLU A 178 27.50 17.98 -8.52
CA GLU A 178 27.94 18.34 -9.86
C GLU A 178 26.76 18.78 -10.71
N VAL A 179 26.97 19.79 -11.57
CA VAL A 179 25.93 20.34 -12.45
C VAL A 179 25.31 19.25 -13.34
N ALA A 180 26.13 18.33 -13.85
CA ALA A 180 25.66 17.20 -14.66
C ALA A 180 24.67 16.29 -13.89
N MET A 181 24.88 16.11 -12.59
CA MET A 181 23.97 15.34 -11.75
C MET A 181 22.64 16.08 -11.55
N GLU A 182 22.67 17.39 -11.35
CA GLU A 182 21.46 18.20 -11.26
C GLU A 182 20.61 18.06 -12.53
N PHE A 183 21.23 18.18 -13.71
CA PHE A 183 20.54 17.98 -14.99
C PHE A 183 19.97 16.57 -15.15
N PHE A 184 20.71 15.55 -14.71
CA PHE A 184 20.25 14.17 -14.79
C PHE A 184 19.07 13.89 -13.85
N LEU A 185 19.06 14.44 -12.64
CA LEU A 185 18.00 14.21 -11.66
C LEU A 185 16.75 15.08 -11.91
N ARG A 186 16.89 16.19 -12.65
CA ARG A 186 15.80 17.13 -12.88
C ARG A 186 14.69 16.55 -13.74
N ARG A 187 13.44 16.63 -13.26
CA ARG A 187 12.28 16.12 -14.00
C ARG A 187 12.04 16.98 -15.27
N ARG A 188 11.98 16.34 -16.44
CA ARG A 188 11.64 16.97 -17.72
C ARG A 188 10.12 17.08 -17.86
N MET A 189 9.63 17.97 -18.72
CA MET A 189 8.18 18.10 -18.97
C MET A 189 7.58 16.78 -19.50
N ASP A 190 8.34 16.06 -20.32
CA ASP A 190 7.94 14.78 -20.91
C ASP A 190 7.84 13.65 -19.87
N ASP A 191 8.55 13.77 -18.74
CA ASP A 191 8.46 12.82 -17.62
C ASP A 191 7.08 12.87 -16.93
N CYS A 192 6.22 13.83 -17.29
CA CYS A 192 4.97 14.12 -16.59
C CYS A 192 3.71 13.66 -17.35
N GLY A 193 3.90 13.14 -18.56
CA GLY A 193 2.86 12.43 -19.31
C GLY A 193 2.81 10.98 -18.84
N GLY A 194 2.13 10.72 -17.72
CA GLY A 194 1.71 9.35 -17.41
C GLY A 194 0.93 8.82 -18.60
N ALA A 195 1.40 7.71 -19.18
CA ALA A 195 0.64 6.93 -20.14
C ALA A 195 -0.56 6.25 -19.45
#